data_AF-A0A7X9QV36-F1
#
_entry.id   AF-A0A7X9QV36-F1
#
_cell.length_a   1.000
_cell.length_b   1.000
_cell.length_c   1.000
_cell.angle_alpha   90.00
_cell.angle_beta   90.00
_cell.angle_gamma   90.00
#
_symmetry.space_group_name_H-M   'P 1'
#
loop_
_entity.id
_entity.type
_entity.pdbx_description
1 polymer ?
#
loop_
_entity_poly.entity_id
_entity_poly.type
_entity_poly.pdbx_seq_one_letter_code
_entity_poly.pdbx_strand_id
1 'polypeptide(L)'
;MAQGGSKLKVILISIVVVVVWFLLLGIRLIDYFSSINENGLRKTVCGTQGCNDIVFLLSTTWIFSLFIIIPLIIPLALVIYWGLKKKKS
;
A
#
# COMPACT_ATOMS: atom_id res chain seq x y z
N MET A 1 24.78 -17.79 20.09
CA MET A 1 24.20 -16.46 19.78
C MET A 1 24.23 -16.24 18.27
N ALA A 2 23.26 -16.75 17.49
CA ALA A 2 23.31 -16.61 16.01
C ALA A 2 21.94 -16.58 15.31
N GLN A 3 20.84 -16.47 16.06
CA GLN A 3 19.48 -16.54 15.51
C GLN A 3 18.89 -15.15 15.15
N GLY A 4 19.57 -14.06 15.54
CA GLY A 4 19.11 -12.68 15.37
C GLY A 4 19.33 -12.10 13.96
N GLY A 5 20.39 -12.51 13.26
CA GLY A 5 20.83 -11.84 12.03
C GLY A 5 19.83 -11.91 10.87
N SER A 6 19.15 -13.05 10.68
CA SER A 6 18.21 -13.22 9.55
C SER A 6 16.87 -12.53 9.79
N LYS A 7 16.33 -12.62 11.01
CA LYS A 7 15.09 -11.91 11.39
C LYS A 7 15.27 -10.39 11.39
N LEU A 8 16.40 -9.91 11.91
CA LEU A 8 16.70 -8.49 11.94
C LEU A 8 16.81 -7.91 10.53
N LYS A 9 17.42 -8.65 9.58
CA LYS A 9 17.46 -8.26 8.16
C LYS A 9 16.06 -8.18 7.53
N VAL A 10 15.19 -9.14 7.80
CA VAL A 10 13.80 -9.12 7.29
C VAL A 10 13.02 -7.91 7.83
N ILE A 11 13.15 -7.63 9.13
CA ILE A 11 12.54 -6.45 9.76
C ILE A 11 13.07 -5.17 9.13
N LEU A 12 14.39 -5.06 8.97
CA LEU A 12 15.03 -3.87 8.40
C LEU A 12 14.60 -3.63 6.94
N ILE A 13 14.54 -4.68 6.12
CA ILE A 13 14.03 -4.60 4.74
C ILE A 13 12.55 -4.18 4.74
N SER A 14 11.73 -4.74 5.62
CA SER A 14 10.31 -4.37 5.74
C SER A 14 10.14 -2.88 6.07
N ILE A 15 10.92 -2.36 7.02
CA ILE A 15 10.91 -0.93 7.37
C ILE A 15 11.30 -0.08 6.16
N VAL A 16 12.37 -0.44 5.43
CA VAL A 16 12.79 0.29 4.23
C VAL A 16 11.68 0.27 3.17
N VAL A 17 11.02 -0.87 2.95
CA VAL A 17 9.88 -0.97 2.01
C VAL A 17 8.75 -0.03 2.42
N VAL A 18 8.37 -0.01 3.70
CA VAL A 18 7.31 0.88 4.23
C VAL A 18 7.70 2.36 4.07
N VAL A 19 8.96 2.71 4.37
CA VAL A 19 9.46 4.09 4.26
C VAL A 19 9.49 4.54 2.81
N VAL A 20 10.05 3.73 1.90
CA VAL A 20 10.08 4.03 0.46
C VAL A 20 8.66 4.16 -0.09
N TRP A 21 7.77 3.24 0.31
CA TRP A 21 6.36 3.30 -0.04
C TRP A 21 5.70 4.60 0.40
N PHE A 22 5.90 4.99 1.66
CA PHE A 22 5.31 6.20 2.24
C PHE A 22 5.83 7.47 1.55
N LEU A 23 7.12 7.52 1.23
CA LEU A 23 7.71 8.67 0.55
C LEU A 23 7.23 8.81 -0.90
N LEU A 24 7.02 7.71 -1.62
CA LEU A 24 6.58 7.75 -3.02
C LEU A 24 5.07 7.94 -3.15
N LEU A 25 4.29 7.21 -2.35
CA LEU A 25 2.85 7.08 -2.50
C LEU A 25 2.07 7.59 -1.30
N GLY A 26 2.63 7.53 -0.09
CA GLY A 26 1.98 8.02 1.12
C GLY A 26 1.68 9.53 1.07
N ILE A 27 2.61 10.35 0.57
CA ILE A 27 2.36 11.80 0.39
C ILE A 27 1.22 12.07 -0.59
N ARG A 28 1.10 11.28 -1.67
CA ARG A 28 0.01 11.41 -2.64
C ARG A 28 -1.31 10.91 -2.07
N LEU A 29 -1.27 9.90 -1.21
CA LEU A 29 -2.45 9.39 -0.51
C LEU A 29 -3.03 10.45 0.42
N ILE A 30 -2.17 11.18 1.15
CA ILE A 30 -2.59 12.25 2.06
C ILE A 30 -3.28 13.38 1.28
N ASP A 31 -2.68 13.81 0.17
CA ASP A 31 -3.27 14.82 -0.72
C ASP A 31 -4.61 14.36 -1.32
N TYR A 32 -4.70 13.08 -1.70
CA TYR A 32 -5.93 12.45 -2.16
C TYR A 32 -7.02 12.44 -1.08
N PHE A 33 -6.69 12.10 0.16
CA PHE A 33 -7.63 12.18 1.29
C PHE A 33 -8.05 13.62 1.60
N SER A 34 -7.15 14.59 1.45
CA SER A 34 -7.49 16.02 1.57
C SER A 34 -8.48 16.43 0.49
N SER A 35 -8.23 16.06 -0.77
CA SER A 35 -9.13 16.30 -1.90
C SER A 35 -10.50 15.66 -1.71
N ILE A 36 -10.56 14.46 -1.12
CA ILE A 36 -11.80 13.78 -0.74
C ILE A 36 -12.58 14.58 0.30
N ASN A 37 -11.90 15.09 1.32
CA ASN A 37 -12.53 15.85 2.40
C ASN A 37 -13.10 17.19 1.89
N GLU A 38 -12.41 17.83 0.94
CA GLU A 38 -12.82 19.11 0.35
C GLU A 38 -13.91 18.96 -0.74
N ASN A 39 -13.74 18.02 -1.67
CA ASN A 39 -14.61 17.89 -2.86
C ASN A 39 -15.64 16.76 -2.74
N GLY A 40 -15.52 15.92 -1.73
CA GLY A 40 -16.31 14.69 -1.56
C GLY A 40 -15.69 13.50 -2.31
N LEU A 41 -15.82 12.31 -1.69
CA LEU A 41 -15.30 11.03 -2.20
C LEU A 41 -15.76 10.75 -3.64
N ARG A 42 -17.03 11.07 -3.95
CA ARG A 42 -17.65 10.78 -5.25
C ARG A 42 -17.14 11.66 -6.39
N LYS A 43 -16.87 12.96 -6.14
CA LYS A 43 -16.30 13.86 -7.15
C LYS A 43 -14.81 13.59 -7.36
N THR A 44 -14.08 13.22 -6.29
CA THR A 44 -12.64 12.95 -6.37
C THR A 44 -12.34 11.64 -7.09
N VAL A 45 -13.11 10.58 -6.84
CA VAL A 45 -12.91 9.27 -7.48
C VAL A 45 -13.37 9.28 -8.95
N CYS A 46 -14.50 9.93 -9.27
CA CYS A 46 -15.12 9.82 -10.59
C CYS A 46 -15.01 11.07 -11.47
N GLY A 47 -14.40 12.16 -11.00
CA GLY A 47 -14.18 13.39 -11.77
C GLY A 47 -15.44 14.15 -12.22
N THR A 48 -16.62 13.58 -12.02
CA THR A 48 -17.92 14.09 -12.49
C THR A 48 -19.02 13.82 -11.47
N GLN A 49 -20.03 14.68 -11.43
CA GLN A 49 -21.16 14.58 -10.50
C GLN A 49 -22.24 13.68 -11.13
N GLY A 50 -22.05 12.35 -11.07
CA GLY A 50 -23.02 11.39 -11.65
C GLY A 50 -22.55 9.94 -11.77
N CYS A 51 -21.46 9.56 -11.10
CA CYS A 51 -20.86 8.25 -11.25
C CYS A 51 -21.76 7.12 -10.71
N ASN A 52 -21.93 6.07 -11.50
CA ASN A 52 -22.59 4.84 -11.09
C ASN A 52 -21.84 4.19 -9.92
N ASP A 53 -22.55 3.68 -8.91
CA ASP A 53 -21.97 3.20 -7.65
C ASP A 53 -20.98 2.03 -7.85
N ILE A 54 -21.22 1.20 -8.86
CA ILE A 54 -20.32 0.11 -9.25
C ILE A 54 -18.98 0.66 -9.74
N VAL A 55 -19.00 1.68 -10.59
CA VAL A 55 -17.79 2.31 -11.16
C VAL A 55 -17.02 3.04 -10.07
N PHE A 56 -17.74 3.66 -9.14
CA PHE A 56 -17.17 4.30 -7.96
C PHE A 56 -16.43 3.28 -7.06
N LEU A 57 -17.07 2.15 -6.73
CA LEU A 57 -16.43 1.10 -5.93
C LEU A 57 -15.23 0.48 -6.65
N LEU A 58 -15.35 0.23 -7.96
CA LEU A 58 -14.25 -0.32 -8.76
C LEU A 58 -13.06 0.63 -8.79
N SER A 59 -13.29 1.92 -9.04
CA SER A 59 -12.25 2.94 -9.10
C SER A 59 -11.59 3.15 -7.74
N THR A 60 -12.38 3.17 -6.66
CA THR A 60 -11.85 3.26 -5.29
C THR A 60 -10.99 2.04 -4.96
N THR A 61 -11.45 0.84 -5.30
CA THR A 61 -10.72 -0.41 -5.08
C THR A 61 -9.45 -0.48 -5.93
N TRP A 62 -9.51 0.04 -7.15
CA TRP A 62 -8.37 0.12 -8.05
C TRP A 62 -7.29 1.07 -7.52
N ILE A 63 -7.67 2.27 -7.10
CA ILE A 63 -6.78 3.24 -6.46
C ILE A 63 -6.18 2.60 -5.19
N PHE A 64 -7.00 2.01 -4.32
CA PHE A 64 -6.49 1.34 -3.13
C PHE A 64 -5.48 0.23 -3.47
N SER A 65 -5.74 -0.54 -4.52
CA SER A 65 -4.85 -1.61 -4.96
C SER A 65 -3.52 -1.08 -5.51
N LEU A 66 -3.56 -0.05 -6.35
CA LEU A 66 -2.38 0.57 -6.93
C LEU A 66 -1.54 1.31 -5.88
N PHE A 67 -2.18 1.94 -4.91
CA PHE A 67 -1.48 2.74 -3.92
C PHE A 67 -1.04 1.92 -2.71
N ILE A 68 -1.75 0.88 -2.30
CA ILE A 68 -1.43 0.11 -1.08
C ILE A 68 -1.07 -1.34 -1.42
N ILE A 69 -1.93 -2.08 -2.13
CA ILE A 69 -1.71 -3.52 -2.28
C ILE A 69 -0.45 -3.85 -3.06
N ILE A 70 -0.33 -3.33 -4.29
CA ILE A 70 0.81 -3.63 -5.16
C ILE A 70 2.14 -3.15 -4.58
N PRO A 71 2.26 -1.89 -4.13
CA PRO A 71 3.54 -1.34 -3.73
C PRO A 71 3.90 -1.57 -2.26
N LEU A 72 2.95 -1.94 -1.40
CA LEU A 72 3.21 -2.24 0.02
C LEU A 72 2.96 -3.70 0.36
N ILE A 73 1.74 -4.21 0.13
CA ILE A 73 1.34 -5.55 0.60
C ILE A 73 2.10 -6.65 -0.14
N ILE A 74 2.22 -6.59 -1.46
CA ILE A 74 2.97 -7.60 -2.25
C ILE A 74 4.43 -7.69 -1.80
N PRO A 75 5.22 -6.60 -1.76
CA PRO A 75 6.62 -6.70 -1.33
C PRO A 75 6.76 -7.14 0.13
N LEU A 76 5.87 -6.71 1.03
CA LEU A 76 5.87 -7.21 2.41
C LEU A 76 5.63 -8.72 2.46
N ALA A 77 4.63 -9.20 1.73
CA ALA A 77 4.27 -10.61 1.68
C ALA A 77 5.42 -11.45 1.10
N LEU A 78 6.10 -10.96 0.05
CA LEU A 78 7.27 -11.60 -0.54
C LEU A 78 8.44 -11.70 0.44
N VAL A 79 8.73 -10.61 1.16
CA VAL A 79 9.79 -10.56 2.18
C VAL A 79 9.50 -11.52 3.33
N ILE A 80 8.25 -11.56 3.82
CA ILE A 80 7.82 -12.48 4.88
C ILE A 80 7.86 -13.92 4.38
N TYR A 81 7.33 -14.19 3.18
CA TYR A 81 7.30 -15.53 2.59
C TYR A 81 8.71 -16.11 2.43
N TRP A 82 9.66 -15.34 1.90
CA TRP A 82 11.05 -15.77 1.82
C TRP A 82 11.70 -15.93 3.19
N GLY A 83 11.38 -15.06 4.16
CA GLY A 83 11.83 -15.20 5.54
C GLY A 83 11.36 -16.51 6.18
N LEU A 84 10.11 -16.91 5.95
CA LEU A 84 9.53 -18.16 6.43
C LEU A 84 10.10 -19.38 5.69
N LYS A 85 10.25 -19.31 4.37
CA LYS A 85 10.80 -20.40 3.55
C LYS A 85 12.23 -20.76 3.97
N LYS A 86 13.08 -19.74 4.23
CA LYS A 86 14.46 -19.94 4.72
C LYS A 86 14.55 -20.57 6.11
N LYS A 87 13.45 -20.58 6.87
CA LYS A 87 13.38 -21.17 8.20
C LYS A 87 12.97 -22.66 8.19
N LYS A 88 12.40 -23.12 7.06
CA LYS A 88 11.90 -24.49 6.88
C LYS A 88 12.88 -25.37 6.08
N SER A 89 13.90 -24.77 5.46
CA SER A 89 14.98 -25.47 4.76
C SER A 89 16.24 -25.59 5.60
#